data_AF-A0A8X6I3Y9-F1
#
_entry.id   AF-A0A8X6I3Y9-F1
#
_cell.length_a   1.000
_cell.length_b   1.000
_cell.length_c   1.000
_cell.angle_alpha   90.00
_cell.angle_beta   90.00
_cell.angle_gamma   90.00
#
_symmetry.space_group_name_H-M   'P 1'
#
loop_
_entity.id
_entity.type
_entity.pdbx_description
1 polymer ?
#
loop_
_entity_poly.entity_id
_entity_poly.type
_entity_poly.pdbx_seq_one_letter_code
_entity_poly.pdbx_strand_id
1 'polypeptide(L)'
;MLRKTLFQTSLFKNKILHIAKFVCLPAFENRPHLKIFENSRNETLSGARTFHSSSLRCDLMEFFDDPKNFGEKEVRSGRAWTIDELRIKSNLDLHKLWYVLYKEKNMLLTMEHNAKEEAEYFPSPERIDKIEIGMENLEAVVRERNEAYFLLETGKTGERPHNYKEDEFGRFECVPLKEHLIPMRENEEFLEKELFPTMKTVNPTIPEFLLKLKEKERVMARYTRRQQRKHIKKLFKAFPNMDMEALQAEYPDIDVYEYKKYLEDKDEL
;
A
#
# COMPACT_ATOMS: atom_id res chain seq x y z
N MET A 1 2.33 41.99 25.37
CA MET A 1 2.07 40.64 25.90
C MET A 1 0.58 40.35 25.77
N LEU A 2 0.24 39.11 25.37
CA LEU A 2 -1.11 38.56 25.25
C LEU A 2 -2.00 39.14 24.13
N ARG A 3 -1.99 38.44 22.99
CA ARG A 3 -3.17 38.07 22.16
C ARG A 3 -2.67 37.64 20.77
N LYS A 4 -2.48 36.33 20.59
CA LYS A 4 -2.49 35.59 19.31
C LYS A 4 -2.19 34.11 19.57
N THR A 5 -3.11 33.44 20.27
CA THR A 5 -3.11 31.97 20.44
C THR A 5 -4.56 31.48 20.37
N LEU A 6 -5.21 31.66 19.22
CA LEU A 6 -6.49 31.05 18.90
C LEU A 6 -6.59 30.92 17.38
N PHE A 7 -5.81 30.02 16.78
CA PHE A 7 -6.08 29.47 15.44
C PHE A 7 -5.19 28.24 15.20
N GLN A 8 -5.29 27.25 16.08
CA GLN A 8 -4.59 25.96 15.85
C GLN A 8 -5.34 24.76 16.44
N THR A 9 -6.67 24.85 16.48
CA THR A 9 -7.56 23.76 16.91
C THR A 9 -8.77 23.66 15.97
N SER A 10 -8.52 23.47 14.67
CA SER A 10 -9.60 23.11 13.72
C SER A 10 -9.16 22.18 12.58
N LEU A 11 -8.01 21.52 12.70
CA LEU A 11 -7.48 20.60 11.68
C LEU A 11 -7.20 19.19 12.21
N PHE A 12 -7.95 18.75 13.23
CA PHE A 12 -7.89 17.39 13.77
C PHE A 12 -9.28 16.80 14.07
N LYS A 13 -10.30 17.19 13.30
CA LYS A 13 -11.65 16.60 13.36
C LYS A 13 -12.19 16.05 12.04
N ASN A 14 -11.39 15.98 10.98
CA ASN A 14 -11.81 15.48 9.66
C ASN A 14 -10.87 14.39 9.10
N LYS A 15 -10.61 13.33 9.87
CA LYS A 15 -9.88 12.15 9.36
C LYS A 15 -10.34 10.79 9.89
N ILE A 16 -11.56 10.71 10.41
CA ILE A 16 -12.22 9.45 10.77
C ILE A 16 -13.67 9.56 10.29
N LEU A 17 -13.91 9.37 8.99
CA LEU A 17 -15.24 9.13 8.42
C LEU A 17 -15.14 8.70 6.94
N HIS A 18 -14.18 7.83 6.60
CA HIS A 18 -14.05 7.31 5.23
C HIS A 18 -13.69 5.83 5.11
N ILE A 19 -14.05 5.02 6.10
CA ILE A 19 -14.01 3.54 5.99
C ILE A 19 -15.33 2.99 6.53
N ALA A 20 -16.41 3.15 5.77
CA ALA A 20 -17.66 2.40 5.92
C ALA A 20 -18.63 2.74 4.79
N LYS A 21 -18.32 2.31 3.55
CA LYS A 21 -19.34 2.12 2.49
C LYS A 21 -18.93 0.94 1.61
N PHE A 22 -19.14 -0.25 2.14
CA PHE A 22 -19.39 -1.44 1.33
C PHE A 22 -20.66 -2.10 1.85
N VAL A 23 -21.48 -2.56 0.90
CA VAL A 23 -22.72 -3.36 1.04
C VAL A 23 -24.01 -2.57 1.32
N CYS A 24 -24.70 -2.20 0.24
CA CYS A 24 -26.13 -2.51 0.06
C CYS A 24 -26.51 -2.26 -1.41
N LEU A 25 -26.50 -3.32 -2.22
CA LEU A 25 -27.15 -3.32 -3.54
C LEU A 25 -28.60 -3.79 -3.33
N PRO A 26 -29.62 -3.02 -3.78
CA PRO A 26 -31.00 -3.46 -3.70
C PRO A 26 -31.27 -4.58 -4.70
N ALA A 27 -32.07 -5.55 -4.25
CA ALA A 27 -32.61 -6.63 -5.04
C ALA A 27 -33.31 -6.09 -6.31
N PHE A 28 -32.81 -6.50 -7.47
CA PHE A 28 -33.49 -6.29 -8.75
C PHE A 28 -34.31 -7.55 -9.06
N GLU A 29 -35.59 -7.50 -8.68
CA GLU A 29 -36.59 -8.47 -9.11
C GLU A 29 -36.85 -8.34 -10.62
N ASN A 30 -37.19 -9.48 -11.22
CA ASN A 30 -37.79 -9.68 -12.54
C ASN A 30 -36.84 -9.77 -13.76
N ARG A 31 -36.42 -11.00 -14.07
CA ARG A 31 -36.23 -11.45 -15.45
C ARG A 31 -37.29 -12.50 -15.82
N PRO A 32 -37.94 -12.39 -17.00
CA PRO A 32 -38.92 -13.35 -17.46
C PRO A 32 -38.31 -14.64 -18.01
N HIS A 33 -39.03 -15.71 -17.71
CA HIS A 33 -38.96 -17.10 -18.17
C HIS A 33 -38.40 -17.31 -19.60
N LEU A 34 -37.32 -18.11 -19.70
CA LEU A 34 -37.03 -18.90 -20.90
C LEU A 34 -37.35 -20.36 -20.58
N LYS A 35 -38.43 -20.87 -21.17
CA LYS A 35 -38.82 -22.29 -21.15
C LYS A 35 -37.95 -23.06 -22.13
N ILE A 36 -37.17 -24.04 -21.66
CA ILE A 36 -36.62 -25.10 -22.51
C ILE A 36 -36.73 -26.45 -21.79
N PHE A 37 -37.55 -27.30 -22.40
CA PHE A 37 -37.59 -28.77 -22.39
C PHE A 37 -37.79 -29.55 -21.08
N GLU A 38 -39.02 -30.05 -20.93
CA GLU A 38 -39.31 -31.26 -20.16
C GLU A 38 -38.65 -32.48 -20.82
N ASN A 39 -37.94 -33.28 -20.03
CA ASN A 39 -37.93 -34.72 -20.23
C ASN A 39 -37.57 -35.45 -18.94
N SER A 40 -38.46 -36.36 -18.56
CA SER A 40 -38.35 -37.26 -17.41
C SER A 40 -37.11 -38.15 -17.48
N ARG A 41 -36.48 -38.40 -16.33
CA ARG A 41 -36.26 -39.75 -15.78
C ARG A 41 -35.60 -39.69 -14.40
N ASN A 42 -36.24 -40.34 -13.45
CA ASN A 42 -35.68 -40.64 -12.14
C ASN A 42 -34.58 -41.69 -12.30
N GLU A 43 -33.35 -41.34 -11.98
CA GLU A 43 -32.31 -42.32 -11.66
C GLU A 43 -31.66 -41.93 -10.33
N THR A 44 -31.96 -42.76 -9.34
CA THR A 44 -31.31 -42.82 -8.04
C THR A 44 -29.86 -43.25 -8.22
N LEU A 45 -28.92 -42.31 -8.09
CA LEU A 45 -27.51 -42.64 -7.89
C LEU A 45 -27.06 -42.11 -6.53
N SER A 46 -27.14 -43.05 -5.58
CA SER A 46 -26.42 -43.08 -4.33
C SER A 46 -24.95 -42.75 -4.56
N GLY A 47 -24.51 -41.65 -3.94
CA GLY A 47 -23.16 -41.14 -4.07
C GLY A 47 -23.04 -39.76 -3.44
N ALA A 48 -23.69 -39.54 -2.30
CA ALA A 48 -23.46 -38.35 -1.49
C ALA A 48 -21.99 -38.40 -1.04
N ARG A 49 -21.11 -37.69 -1.73
CA ARG A 49 -19.82 -37.29 -1.17
C ARG A 49 -20.16 -36.42 0.03
N THR A 50 -20.14 -37.01 1.21
CA THR A 50 -20.18 -36.28 2.47
C THR A 50 -19.08 -35.24 2.42
N PHE A 51 -19.45 -33.97 2.30
CA PHE A 51 -18.53 -32.87 2.56
C PHE A 51 -17.96 -33.12 3.95
N HIS A 52 -16.62 -33.18 4.06
CA HIS A 52 -15.96 -33.30 5.34
C HIS A 52 -16.22 -32.00 6.11
N SER A 53 -17.25 -31.99 6.96
CA SER A 53 -17.39 -30.95 7.98
C SER A 53 -16.40 -31.29 9.08
N SER A 54 -15.25 -30.61 9.10
CA SER A 54 -14.39 -30.65 10.27
C SER A 54 -15.10 -29.90 11.41
N SER A 55 -15.56 -30.63 12.42
CA SER A 55 -16.14 -30.07 13.63
C SER A 55 -15.04 -29.56 14.57
N LEU A 56 -14.92 -28.23 14.72
CA LEU A 56 -14.56 -27.53 15.97
C LEU A 56 -15.17 -26.13 15.91
N ARG A 57 -16.25 -25.89 16.65
CA ARG A 57 -16.83 -24.54 16.83
C ARG A 57 -16.23 -23.93 18.09
N CYS A 58 -15.25 -23.05 17.92
CA CYS A 58 -14.85 -22.08 18.95
C CYS A 58 -15.14 -20.67 18.44
N ASP A 59 -16.41 -20.46 18.06
CA ASP A 59 -16.94 -19.45 17.13
C ASP A 59 -16.76 -17.98 17.51
N LEU A 60 -16.24 -17.68 18.70
CA LEU A 60 -15.78 -16.33 19.08
C LEU A 60 -14.46 -16.34 19.85
N MET A 61 -14.04 -17.51 20.36
CA MET A 61 -12.82 -17.61 21.16
C MET A 61 -11.56 -17.48 20.31
N GLU A 62 -11.65 -17.69 18.99
CA GLU A 62 -10.53 -17.46 18.06
C GLU A 62 -10.13 -15.96 17.94
N PHE A 63 -10.96 -15.04 18.42
CA PHE A 63 -10.62 -13.61 18.49
C PHE A 63 -9.84 -13.23 19.75
N PHE A 64 -9.62 -14.17 20.66
CA PHE A 64 -8.85 -13.97 21.87
C PHE A 64 -7.66 -14.92 21.89
N ASP A 65 -6.58 -14.50 22.55
CA ASP A 65 -5.42 -15.36 22.75
C ASP A 65 -5.77 -16.56 23.65
N ASP A 66 -4.85 -17.51 23.75
CA ASP A 66 -4.98 -18.61 24.68
C ASP A 66 -5.24 -18.06 26.10
N PRO A 67 -6.24 -18.57 26.84
CA PRO A 67 -6.57 -18.07 28.18
C PRO A 67 -5.43 -18.10 29.19
N LYS A 68 -4.36 -18.84 28.90
CA LYS A 68 -3.13 -18.91 29.69
C LYS A 68 -2.28 -17.66 29.57
N ASN A 69 -2.35 -16.97 28.43
CA ASN A 69 -1.56 -15.78 28.11
C ASN A 69 -2.22 -14.49 28.65
N PHE A 70 -3.40 -14.60 29.28
CA PHE A 70 -4.12 -13.46 29.81
C PHE A 70 -3.39 -12.85 31.02
N GLY A 71 -3.10 -11.55 30.95
CA GLY A 71 -2.37 -10.82 31.98
C GLY A 71 -0.86 -11.04 31.97
N GLU A 72 -0.32 -11.83 31.03
CA GLU A 72 1.12 -11.93 30.82
C GLU A 72 1.64 -10.64 30.15
N LYS A 73 2.78 -10.15 30.62
CA LYS A 73 3.40 -8.92 30.08
C LYS A 73 4.15 -9.15 28.78
N GLU A 74 4.62 -10.37 28.53
CA GLU A 74 5.39 -10.72 27.34
C GLU A 74 4.99 -12.12 26.86
N VAL A 75 4.45 -12.21 25.64
CA VAL A 75 4.12 -13.48 24.99
C VAL A 75 5.23 -13.82 24.00
N ARG A 76 5.83 -15.01 24.15
CA ARG A 76 6.91 -15.47 23.27
C ARG A 76 6.36 -15.74 21.87
N SER A 77 6.81 -14.96 20.89
CA SER A 77 6.46 -15.12 19.48
C SER A 77 7.68 -15.49 18.63
N GLY A 78 7.46 -16.28 17.57
CA GLY A 78 8.49 -16.68 16.62
C GLY A 78 8.98 -15.55 15.71
N ARG A 79 9.78 -15.91 14.70
CA ARG A 79 10.21 -15.01 13.61
C ARG A 79 9.09 -14.87 12.56
N ALA A 80 9.02 -13.73 11.88
CA ALA A 80 8.17 -13.51 10.72
C ALA A 80 8.57 -14.42 9.53
N TRP A 81 7.63 -14.75 8.65
CA TRP A 81 7.89 -15.56 7.44
C TRP A 81 8.81 -14.82 6.46
N THR A 82 9.85 -15.50 5.95
CA THR A 82 10.71 -14.93 4.89
C THR A 82 10.20 -15.27 3.50
N ILE A 83 10.54 -14.42 2.52
CA ILE A 83 10.19 -14.59 1.11
C ILE A 83 10.69 -15.95 0.58
N ASP A 84 11.92 -16.35 0.91
CA ASP A 84 12.51 -17.58 0.39
C ASP A 84 11.81 -18.85 0.91
N GLU A 85 11.35 -18.84 2.17
CA GLU A 85 10.56 -19.95 2.73
C GLU A 85 9.20 -20.08 2.03
N LEU A 86 8.58 -18.94 1.71
CA LEU A 86 7.27 -18.87 1.05
C LEU A 86 7.35 -19.30 -0.43
N ARG A 87 8.47 -19.03 -1.11
CA ARG A 87 8.71 -19.46 -2.50
C ARG A 87 8.72 -20.98 -2.67
N ILE A 88 9.10 -21.73 -1.64
CA ILE A 88 9.13 -23.20 -1.66
C ILE A 88 7.72 -23.80 -1.52
N LYS A 89 6.75 -23.05 -0.97
CA LYS A 89 5.40 -23.56 -0.68
C LYS A 89 4.48 -23.53 -1.89
N SER A 90 3.52 -24.47 -1.90
CA SER A 90 2.47 -24.55 -2.92
C SER A 90 1.46 -23.40 -2.78
N ASN A 91 0.77 -23.01 -3.86
CA ASN A 91 -0.26 -21.96 -3.82
C ASN A 91 -1.42 -22.32 -2.87
N LEU A 92 -1.77 -23.60 -2.76
CA LEU A 92 -2.81 -24.07 -1.83
C LEU A 92 -2.39 -23.87 -0.37
N ASP A 93 -1.11 -24.10 -0.05
CA ASP A 93 -0.59 -23.90 1.30
C ASP A 93 -0.42 -22.42 1.63
N LEU A 94 -0.01 -21.59 0.66
CA LEU A 94 0.03 -20.13 0.83
C LEU A 94 -1.37 -19.57 1.11
N HIS A 95 -2.39 -20.05 0.39
CA HIS A 95 -3.78 -19.64 0.64
C HIS A 95 -4.24 -20.02 2.05
N LYS A 96 -3.93 -21.23 2.52
CA LYS A 96 -4.25 -21.64 3.91
C LYS A 96 -3.49 -20.80 4.92
N LEU A 97 -2.20 -20.55 4.68
CA LEU A 97 -1.34 -19.76 5.55
C LEU A 97 -1.84 -18.33 5.69
N TRP A 98 -2.31 -17.73 4.60
CA TRP A 98 -2.93 -16.40 4.62
C TRP A 98 -4.06 -16.33 5.64
N TYR A 99 -4.97 -17.31 5.68
CA TYR A 99 -6.05 -17.33 6.67
C TYR A 99 -5.55 -17.53 8.10
N VAL A 100 -4.52 -18.35 8.30
CA VAL A 100 -3.92 -18.51 9.64
C VAL A 100 -3.36 -17.17 10.15
N LEU A 101 -2.58 -16.47 9.31
CA LEU A 101 -2.04 -15.15 9.64
C LEU A 101 -3.14 -14.09 9.82
N TYR A 102 -4.19 -14.15 9.00
CA TYR A 102 -5.30 -13.22 9.07
C TYR A 102 -6.11 -13.36 10.36
N LYS A 103 -6.36 -14.60 10.81
CA LYS A 103 -7.05 -14.85 12.08
C LYS A 103 -6.24 -14.34 13.27
N GLU A 104 -4.94 -14.62 13.26
CA GLU A 104 -4.00 -14.10 14.24
C GLU A 104 -3.97 -12.56 14.27
N LYS A 105 -3.93 -11.91 13.09
CA LYS A 105 -4.00 -10.44 12.99
C LYS A 105 -5.27 -9.90 13.64
N ASN A 106 -6.42 -10.51 13.34
CA ASN A 106 -7.70 -10.09 13.92
C ASN A 106 -7.73 -10.26 15.44
N MET A 107 -7.20 -11.39 15.95
CA MET A 107 -7.08 -11.66 17.38
C MET A 107 -6.18 -10.64 18.10
N LEU A 108 -5.12 -10.15 17.45
CA LEU A 108 -4.26 -9.13 18.05
C LEU A 108 -4.87 -7.73 18.00
N LEU A 109 -5.61 -7.41 16.94
CA LEU A 109 -6.30 -6.12 16.82
C LEU A 109 -7.42 -5.98 17.86
N THR A 110 -8.14 -7.06 18.18
CA THR A 110 -9.14 -7.06 19.27
C THR A 110 -8.48 -6.82 20.63
N MET A 111 -7.36 -7.50 20.90
CA MET A 111 -6.60 -7.29 22.14
C MET A 111 -5.98 -5.90 22.23
N GLU A 112 -5.43 -5.37 21.13
CA GLU A 112 -4.85 -4.03 21.09
C GLU A 112 -5.92 -2.97 21.36
N HIS A 113 -7.11 -3.14 20.81
CA HIS A 113 -8.25 -2.27 21.10
C HIS A 113 -8.67 -2.37 22.57
N ASN A 114 -8.78 -3.58 23.14
CA ASN A 114 -9.12 -3.75 24.55
C ASN A 114 -8.10 -3.10 25.48
N ALA A 115 -6.80 -3.30 25.24
CA ALA A 115 -5.74 -2.68 26.02
C ALA A 115 -5.79 -1.14 25.94
N LYS A 116 -6.14 -0.57 24.77
CA LYS A 116 -6.35 0.88 24.62
C LYS A 116 -7.53 1.39 25.43
N GLU A 117 -8.66 0.67 25.44
CA GLU A 117 -9.85 1.04 26.23
C GLU A 117 -9.60 0.93 27.74
N GLU A 118 -8.87 -0.11 28.17
CA GLU A 118 -8.48 -0.31 29.57
C GLU A 118 -7.29 0.59 30.00
N ALA A 119 -6.72 1.35 29.06
CA ALA A 119 -5.52 2.18 29.24
C ALA A 119 -4.31 1.38 29.77
N GLU A 120 -4.18 0.13 29.32
CA GLU A 120 -3.08 -0.79 29.62
C GLU A 120 -2.05 -0.84 28.49
N TYR A 121 -0.84 -1.27 28.83
CA TYR A 121 0.19 -1.52 27.82
C TYR A 121 -0.06 -2.85 27.11
N PHE A 122 0.04 -2.84 25.79
CA PHE A 122 -0.09 -4.06 25.00
C PHE A 122 1.10 -5.01 25.25
N PRO A 123 0.88 -6.30 25.58
CA PRO A 123 1.95 -7.22 25.98
C PRO A 123 3.06 -7.46 24.95
N SER A 124 2.76 -7.45 23.65
CA SER A 124 3.77 -7.74 22.61
C SER A 124 3.43 -7.13 21.25
N PRO A 125 3.61 -5.80 21.08
CA PRO A 125 3.27 -5.10 19.83
C PRO A 125 4.05 -5.65 18.62
N GLU A 126 5.27 -6.13 18.84
CA GLU A 126 6.12 -6.75 17.82
C GLU A 126 5.44 -7.92 17.09
N ARG A 127 4.49 -8.62 17.74
CA ARG A 127 3.76 -9.74 17.13
C ARG A 127 2.92 -9.25 15.95
N ILE A 128 2.33 -8.06 16.04
CA ILE A 128 1.57 -7.43 14.96
C ILE A 128 2.50 -7.14 13.79
N ASP A 129 3.63 -6.47 14.03
CA ASP A 129 4.60 -6.14 12.99
C ASP A 129 5.10 -7.39 12.27
N LYS A 130 5.40 -8.47 13.01
CA LYS A 130 5.84 -9.75 12.42
C LYS A 130 4.79 -10.38 11.50
N ILE A 131 3.52 -10.27 11.85
CA ILE A 131 2.42 -10.79 11.01
C ILE A 131 2.24 -9.92 9.78
N GLU A 132 2.30 -8.59 9.92
CA GLU A 132 2.21 -7.68 8.78
C GLU A 132 3.33 -7.92 7.78
N ILE A 133 4.58 -8.02 8.24
CA ILE A 133 5.72 -8.41 7.41
C ILE A 133 5.47 -9.77 6.73
N GLY A 134 4.94 -10.75 7.47
CA GLY A 134 4.62 -12.07 6.92
C GLY A 134 3.54 -12.02 5.83
N MET A 135 2.50 -11.19 6.01
CA MET A 135 1.42 -11.00 5.03
C MET A 135 1.91 -10.26 3.79
N GLU A 136 2.72 -9.20 3.94
CA GLU A 136 3.33 -8.47 2.84
C GLU A 136 4.25 -9.37 2.00
N ASN A 137 5.09 -10.18 2.66
CA ASN A 137 5.96 -11.13 1.98
C ASN A 137 5.16 -12.20 1.21
N LEU A 138 4.05 -12.69 1.78
CA LEU A 138 3.18 -13.65 1.13
C LEU A 138 2.50 -13.04 -0.11
N GLU A 139 1.98 -11.82 0.01
CA GLU A 139 1.39 -11.10 -1.12
C GLU A 139 2.43 -10.85 -2.22
N ALA A 140 3.66 -10.47 -1.86
CA ALA A 140 4.75 -10.25 -2.80
C ALA A 140 5.10 -11.53 -3.59
N VAL A 141 5.19 -12.69 -2.92
CA VAL A 141 5.47 -13.97 -3.60
C VAL A 141 4.33 -14.36 -4.55
N VAL A 142 3.08 -14.15 -4.14
CA VAL A 142 1.93 -14.43 -5.01
C VAL A 142 1.90 -13.48 -6.21
N ARG A 143 2.22 -12.19 -6.01
CA ARG A 143 2.33 -11.19 -7.08
C ARG A 143 3.44 -11.54 -8.07
N GLU A 144 4.63 -11.89 -7.58
CA GLU A 144 5.79 -12.35 -8.38
C GLU A 144 5.40 -13.54 -9.27
N ARG A 145 4.71 -14.54 -8.71
CA ARG A 145 4.25 -15.72 -9.46
C ARG A 145 3.23 -15.35 -10.55
N ASN A 146 2.26 -14.50 -10.22
CA ASN A 146 1.24 -14.06 -11.16
C ASN A 146 1.85 -13.23 -12.29
N GLU A 147 2.73 -12.29 -11.97
CA GLU A 147 3.46 -11.49 -12.95
C GLU A 147 4.25 -12.36 -13.92
N ALA A 148 5.03 -13.32 -13.41
CA ALA A 148 5.78 -14.25 -14.26
C ALA A 148 4.87 -15.04 -15.21
N TYR A 149 3.72 -15.53 -14.71
CA TYR A 149 2.74 -16.24 -15.52
C TYR A 149 2.16 -15.34 -16.62
N PHE A 150 1.68 -14.15 -16.29
CA PHE A 150 1.08 -13.25 -17.28
C PHE A 150 2.08 -12.72 -18.30
N LEU A 151 3.34 -12.50 -17.91
CA LEU A 151 4.40 -12.11 -18.83
C LEU A 151 4.69 -13.19 -19.86
N LEU A 152 4.64 -14.47 -19.47
CA LEU A 152 4.84 -15.59 -20.39
C LEU A 152 3.63 -15.80 -21.33
N GLU A 153 2.41 -15.72 -20.81
CA GLU A 153 1.20 -15.98 -21.59
C GLU A 153 0.78 -14.80 -22.49
N THR A 154 0.87 -13.57 -21.96
CA THR A 154 0.32 -12.36 -22.61
C THR A 154 1.37 -11.28 -22.91
N GLY A 155 2.57 -11.39 -22.34
CA GLY A 155 3.60 -10.34 -22.43
C GLY A 155 3.32 -9.12 -21.54
N LYS A 156 2.35 -9.20 -20.61
CA LYS A 156 1.97 -8.11 -19.71
C LYS A 156 2.00 -8.60 -18.25
N THR A 157 2.17 -7.70 -17.29
CA THR A 157 2.29 -8.01 -15.85
C THR A 157 1.01 -8.61 -15.24
N GLY A 158 -0.16 -8.41 -15.85
CA GLY A 158 -1.45 -8.85 -15.30
C GLY A 158 -2.00 -7.96 -14.17
N GLU A 159 -1.27 -6.93 -13.77
CA GLU A 159 -1.77 -5.87 -12.91
C GLU A 159 -2.82 -5.02 -13.62
N ARG A 160 -3.60 -4.28 -12.81
CA ARG A 160 -4.60 -3.33 -13.32
C ARG A 160 -3.94 -2.34 -14.27
N PRO A 161 -4.46 -2.15 -15.50
CA PRO A 161 -3.83 -1.26 -16.46
C PRO A 161 -3.96 0.20 -16.02
N HIS A 162 -2.94 1.00 -16.35
CA HIS A 162 -2.86 2.41 -16.01
C HIS A 162 -2.82 3.28 -17.27
N ASN A 163 -3.25 4.52 -17.16
CA ASN A 163 -3.13 5.53 -18.21
C ASN A 163 -2.63 6.86 -17.65
N TYR A 164 -1.97 7.66 -18.48
CA TYR A 164 -1.56 9.00 -18.09
C TYR A 164 -2.72 9.98 -18.30
N LYS A 165 -3.07 10.71 -17.25
CA LYS A 165 -4.14 11.72 -17.26
C LYS A 165 -3.59 13.05 -16.77
N GLU A 166 -4.02 14.14 -17.40
CA GLU A 166 -3.77 15.49 -16.86
C GLU A 166 -4.71 15.77 -15.69
N ASP A 167 -4.13 16.15 -14.56
CA ASP A 167 -4.82 16.68 -13.37
C ASP A 167 -5.34 18.10 -13.64
N GLU A 168 -6.20 18.63 -12.77
CA GLU A 168 -6.79 19.97 -12.83
C GLU A 168 -5.75 21.09 -12.96
N PHE A 169 -4.54 20.86 -12.44
CA PHE A 169 -3.41 21.80 -12.53
C PHE A 169 -2.49 21.57 -13.75
N GLY A 170 -2.88 20.70 -14.68
CA GLY A 170 -2.12 20.37 -15.90
C GLY A 170 -0.88 19.51 -15.67
N ARG A 171 -0.83 18.76 -14.56
CA ARG A 171 0.23 17.79 -14.25
C ARG A 171 -0.18 16.41 -14.75
N PHE A 172 0.75 15.60 -15.22
CA PHE A 172 0.44 14.22 -15.62
C PHE A 172 0.51 13.29 -14.42
N GLU A 173 -0.58 12.57 -14.17
CA GLU A 173 -0.69 11.53 -13.15
C GLU A 173 -0.94 10.17 -13.82
N CYS A 174 -0.33 9.12 -13.28
CA CYS A 174 -0.56 7.74 -13.70
C CYS A 174 -1.79 7.21 -12.95
N VAL A 175 -2.93 7.06 -13.64
CA VAL A 175 -4.22 6.72 -13.04
C VAL A 175 -4.64 5.30 -13.44
N PRO A 176 -5.10 4.46 -12.50
CA PRO A 176 -5.57 3.11 -12.82
C PRO A 176 -6.93 3.14 -13.54
N LEU A 177 -7.03 2.42 -14.66
CA LEU A 177 -8.25 2.34 -15.47
C LEU A 177 -9.35 1.57 -14.75
N LYS A 178 -10.61 2.00 -14.86
CA LYS A 178 -11.77 1.33 -14.25
C LYS A 178 -12.49 0.46 -15.28
N GLU A 179 -13.11 -0.61 -14.80
CA GLU A 179 -13.99 -1.43 -15.63
C GLU A 179 -15.34 -0.72 -15.81
N HIS A 180 -15.89 -0.76 -17.03
CA HIS A 180 -17.16 -0.15 -17.39
C HIS A 180 -18.02 -1.14 -18.17
N LEU A 181 -19.34 -1.13 -17.95
CA LEU A 181 -20.29 -1.99 -18.67
C LEU A 181 -20.54 -1.53 -20.11
N ILE A 182 -20.43 -0.22 -20.33
CA ILE A 182 -20.75 0.45 -21.59
C ILE A 182 -19.43 0.93 -22.22
N PRO A 183 -19.28 0.88 -23.56
CA PRO A 183 -18.12 1.43 -24.24
C PRO A 183 -17.88 2.91 -23.90
N MET A 184 -16.61 3.31 -23.93
CA MET A 184 -16.15 4.65 -23.51
C MET A 184 -16.91 5.81 -24.19
N ARG A 185 -17.32 5.65 -25.46
CA ARG A 185 -17.99 6.69 -26.24
C ARG A 185 -19.45 6.93 -25.85
N GLU A 186 -20.07 5.98 -25.16
CA GLU A 186 -21.48 6.03 -24.76
C GLU A 186 -21.63 6.32 -23.26
N ASN A 187 -20.52 6.29 -22.52
CA ASN A 187 -20.53 6.52 -21.08
C ASN A 187 -20.47 8.02 -20.77
N GLU A 188 -21.63 8.64 -20.58
CA GLU A 188 -21.76 10.08 -20.24
C GLU A 188 -20.90 10.46 -19.02
N GLU A 189 -20.97 9.68 -17.93
CA GLU A 189 -20.17 9.96 -16.74
C GLU A 189 -18.67 9.96 -17.01
N PHE A 190 -18.20 9.03 -17.86
CA PHE A 190 -16.79 8.99 -18.26
C PHE A 190 -16.45 10.19 -19.15
N LEU A 191 -17.30 10.52 -20.12
CA LEU A 191 -17.04 11.65 -21.02
C LEU A 191 -16.97 12.98 -20.25
N GLU A 192 -17.83 13.16 -19.24
CA GLU A 192 -17.83 14.36 -18.42
C GLU A 192 -16.64 14.44 -17.44
N LYS A 193 -16.23 13.32 -16.84
CA LYS A 193 -15.23 13.28 -15.75
C LYS A 193 -13.82 12.92 -16.20
N GLU A 194 -13.68 12.18 -17.29
CA GLU A 194 -12.41 11.59 -17.72
C GLU A 194 -11.91 12.20 -19.03
N LEU A 195 -12.82 12.68 -19.89
CA LEU A 195 -12.49 13.25 -21.21
C LEU A 195 -12.37 14.79 -21.21
N PHE A 196 -11.84 15.38 -20.13
CA PHE A 196 -11.59 16.83 -20.09
C PHE A 196 -10.67 17.26 -21.26
N PRO A 197 -10.93 18.40 -21.91
CA PRO A 197 -9.97 19.01 -22.82
C PRO A 197 -8.65 19.23 -22.08
N THR A 198 -7.50 19.01 -22.75
CA THR A 198 -6.15 19.27 -22.21
C THR A 198 -6.18 20.58 -21.44
N MET A 199 -5.68 20.63 -20.19
CA MET A 199 -5.91 21.78 -19.30
C MET A 199 -5.41 23.11 -19.88
N LYS A 200 -4.44 23.06 -20.80
CA LYS A 200 -3.98 24.20 -21.62
C LYS A 200 -5.10 24.88 -22.44
N THR A 201 -6.09 24.11 -22.86
CA THR A 201 -7.24 24.59 -23.66
C THR A 201 -8.34 25.17 -22.78
N VAL A 202 -8.50 24.66 -21.55
CA VAL A 202 -9.53 25.12 -20.59
C VAL A 202 -9.05 26.35 -19.82
N ASN A 203 -7.77 26.41 -19.45
CA ASN A 203 -7.22 27.52 -18.67
C ASN A 203 -5.82 27.94 -19.20
N PRO A 204 -5.73 29.10 -19.89
CA PRO A 204 -4.49 29.63 -20.43
C PRO A 204 -3.39 29.97 -19.39
N THR A 205 -3.72 30.04 -18.10
CA THR A 205 -2.75 30.39 -17.04
C THR A 205 -1.93 29.20 -16.53
N ILE A 206 -2.36 27.98 -16.81
CA ILE A 206 -1.73 26.75 -16.33
C ILE A 206 -0.28 26.58 -16.80
N PRO A 207 0.09 26.88 -18.07
CA PRO A 207 1.48 26.85 -18.50
C PRO A 207 2.41 27.73 -17.66
N GLU A 208 1.97 28.93 -17.27
CA GLU A 208 2.74 29.84 -16.42
C GLU A 208 2.89 29.28 -15.00
N PHE A 209 1.83 28.71 -14.44
CA PHE A 209 1.86 28.04 -13.15
C PHE A 209 2.87 26.88 -13.13
N LEU A 210 2.83 26.00 -14.14
CA LEU A 210 3.75 24.87 -14.27
C LEU A 210 5.21 25.34 -14.42
N LEU A 211 5.44 26.45 -15.12
CA LEU A 211 6.77 27.05 -15.24
C LEU A 211 7.27 27.52 -13.86
N LYS A 212 6.47 28.26 -13.11
CA LYS A 212 6.81 28.72 -11.75
C LYS A 212 7.04 27.55 -10.78
N LEU A 213 6.28 26.47 -10.93
CA LEU A 213 6.47 25.24 -10.14
C LEU A 213 7.84 24.61 -10.43
N LYS A 214 8.21 24.47 -11.71
CA LYS A 214 9.54 23.98 -12.11
C LYS A 214 10.68 24.89 -11.65
N GLU A 215 10.49 26.20 -11.69
CA GLU A 215 11.46 27.16 -11.15
C GLU A 215 11.66 26.96 -9.64
N LYS A 216 10.56 26.78 -8.89
CA LYS A 216 10.60 26.46 -7.46
C LYS A 216 11.35 25.15 -7.20
N GLU A 217 11.07 24.09 -7.96
CA GLU A 217 11.78 22.81 -7.86
C GLU A 217 13.29 22.97 -8.12
N ARG A 218 13.68 23.74 -9.15
CA ARG A 218 15.09 24.05 -9.43
C ARG A 218 15.75 24.84 -8.31
N VAL A 219 15.05 25.79 -7.70
CA VAL A 219 15.55 26.55 -6.54
C VAL A 219 15.75 25.60 -5.35
N MET A 220 14.77 24.74 -5.06
CA MET A 220 14.85 23.75 -3.99
C MET A 220 16.01 22.77 -4.22
N ALA A 221 16.17 22.23 -5.43
CA ALA A 221 17.28 21.33 -5.78
C ALA A 221 18.65 22.02 -5.65
N ARG A 222 18.77 23.31 -6.00
CA ARG A 222 20.00 24.08 -5.77
C ARG A 222 20.26 24.29 -4.28
N TYR A 223 19.21 24.53 -3.49
CA TYR A 223 19.32 24.67 -2.05
C TYR A 223 19.77 23.36 -1.39
N THR A 224 19.15 22.22 -1.71
CA THR A 224 19.53 20.91 -1.16
C THR A 224 20.97 20.55 -1.50
N ARG A 225 21.38 20.69 -2.77
CA ARG A 225 22.79 20.47 -3.19
C ARG A 225 23.77 21.35 -2.43
N ARG A 226 23.42 22.63 -2.20
CA ARG A 226 24.25 23.53 -1.39
C ARG A 226 24.34 23.07 0.06
N GLN A 227 23.25 22.58 0.66
CA GLN A 227 23.25 22.06 2.03
C GLN A 227 24.06 20.78 2.14
N GLN A 228 23.89 19.84 1.21
CA GLN A 228 24.69 18.62 1.14
C GLN A 228 26.19 18.96 1.00
N ARG A 229 26.57 19.86 0.10
CA ARG A 229 27.97 20.34 -0.03
C ARG A 229 28.51 20.98 1.25
N LYS A 230 27.69 21.78 1.95
CA LYS A 230 28.07 22.35 3.26
C LYS A 230 28.25 21.26 4.31
N HIS A 231 27.39 20.24 4.30
CA HIS A 231 27.46 19.11 5.22
C HIS A 231 28.73 18.29 4.97
N ILE A 232 28.99 17.90 3.72
CA ILE A 232 30.22 17.20 3.30
C ILE A 232 31.47 17.98 3.73
N LYS A 233 31.50 19.31 3.51
CA LYS A 233 32.61 20.16 3.96
C LYS A 233 32.81 20.10 5.49
N LYS A 234 31.74 20.11 6.27
CA LYS A 234 31.82 19.96 7.74
C LYS A 234 32.33 18.56 8.13
N LEU A 235 31.90 17.52 7.43
CA LEU A 235 32.33 16.15 7.68
C LEU A 235 33.83 15.99 7.45
N PHE A 236 34.37 16.49 6.33
CA PHE A 236 35.81 16.40 6.08
C PHE A 236 36.65 17.19 7.10
N LYS A 237 36.13 18.32 7.59
CA LYS A 237 36.79 19.09 8.66
C LYS A 237 36.82 18.36 9.99
N ALA A 238 35.73 17.70 10.33
CA ALA A 238 35.63 16.94 11.58
C ALA A 238 36.40 15.61 11.51
N PHE A 239 36.41 14.98 10.33
CA PHE A 239 36.98 13.66 10.09
C PHE A 239 37.81 13.67 8.79
N PRO A 240 39.13 13.98 8.88
CA PRO A 240 40.00 14.05 7.70
C PRO A 240 40.17 12.72 6.94
N ASN A 241 40.13 11.59 7.66
CA ASN A 241 40.28 10.24 7.11
C ASN A 241 38.94 9.52 6.96
N MET A 242 37.92 10.21 6.43
CA MET A 242 36.59 9.64 6.19
C MET A 242 36.60 8.72 4.95
N ASP A 243 35.82 7.64 5.02
CA ASP A 243 35.61 6.76 3.89
C ASP A 243 34.81 7.46 2.78
N MET A 244 35.44 7.58 1.61
CA MET A 244 34.92 8.33 0.47
C MET A 244 33.82 7.57 -0.26
N GLU A 245 33.89 6.23 -0.26
CA GLU A 245 32.93 5.39 -0.98
C GLU A 245 31.58 5.38 -0.26
N ALA A 246 31.60 5.21 1.06
CA ALA A 246 30.40 5.33 1.89
C ALA A 246 29.74 6.72 1.75
N LEU A 247 30.54 7.79 1.75
CA LEU A 247 30.02 9.15 1.64
C LEU A 247 29.40 9.44 0.25
N GLN A 248 29.96 8.87 -0.82
CA GLN A 248 29.39 8.97 -2.17
C GLN A 248 28.06 8.22 -2.29
N ALA A 249 27.92 7.08 -1.59
CA ALA A 249 26.67 6.32 -1.55
C ALA A 249 25.56 7.09 -0.81
N GLU A 250 25.89 7.82 0.25
CA GLU A 250 24.93 8.67 0.97
C GLU A 250 24.51 9.91 0.16
N TYR A 251 25.41 10.48 -0.66
CA TYR A 251 25.17 11.70 -1.45
C TYR A 251 25.32 11.46 -2.95
N PRO A 252 24.38 10.78 -3.62
CA PRO A 252 24.49 10.45 -5.05
C PRO A 252 24.42 11.68 -5.98
N ASP A 253 23.83 12.79 -5.51
CA ASP A 253 23.65 14.02 -6.30
C ASP A 253 24.94 14.83 -6.51
N ILE A 254 25.98 14.57 -5.72
CA ILE A 254 27.23 15.33 -5.70
C ILE A 254 28.38 14.34 -5.89
N ASP A 255 29.28 14.64 -6.82
CA ASP A 255 30.56 13.95 -6.89
C ASP A 255 31.43 14.40 -5.71
N VAL A 256 31.58 13.49 -4.73
CA VAL A 256 32.30 13.72 -3.48
C VAL A 256 33.80 13.80 -3.73
N TYR A 257 34.33 13.04 -4.69
CA TYR A 257 35.76 13.05 -5.03
C TYR A 257 36.15 14.36 -5.68
N GLU A 258 35.38 14.80 -6.69
CA GLU A 258 35.58 16.10 -7.34
C GLU A 258 35.47 17.24 -6.32
N TYR A 259 34.48 17.16 -5.43
CA TYR A 259 34.26 18.19 -4.44
C TYR A 259 35.35 18.24 -3.35
N LYS A 260 35.90 17.09 -2.93
CA LYS A 260 37.05 17.05 -2.02
C LYS A 260 38.26 17.72 -2.65
N LYS A 261 38.60 17.35 -3.90
CA LYS A 261 39.68 17.97 -4.65
C LYS A 261 39.50 19.48 -4.77
N TYR A 262 38.28 19.94 -5.08
CA TYR A 262 37.95 21.36 -5.12
C TYR A 262 38.18 22.09 -3.80
N LEU A 263 37.94 21.43 -2.66
CA LEU A 263 38.19 22.02 -1.34
C LEU A 263 39.68 22.04 -1.00
N GLU A 264 40.44 21.02 -1.39
CA GLU A 264 41.91 20.95 -1.23
C GLU A 264 42.57 22.06 -2.06
N ASP A 265 42.16 22.21 -3.33
CA ASP A 265 42.65 23.26 -4.25
C ASP A 265 42.37 24.70 -3.72
N LYS A 266 41.43 24.84 -2.78
CA LYS A 266 41.04 26.11 -2.17
C LYS A 266 41.56 26.32 -0.75
N ASP A 267 42.35 25.39 -0.21
CA ASP A 267 42.80 25.37 1.17
C ASP A 267 41.62 25.50 2.17
N GLU A 268 40.45 24.94 1.83
CA GLU A 268 39.22 25.05 2.60
C GLU A 268 38.96 23.86 3.55
N LEU A 269 39.85 22.85 3.53
CA LEU A 269 39.83 21.63 4.34
C LEU A 269 40.67 21.73 5.61
#